data_AF-A0A1G5PUD0-F1
#
_entry.id   AF-A0A1G5PUD0-F1
#
_cell.length_a   1.000
_cell.length_b   1.000
_cell.length_c   1.000
_cell.angle_alpha   90.00
_cell.angle_beta   90.00
_cell.angle_gamma   90.00
#
_symmetry.space_group_name_H-M   'P 1'
#
loop_
_entity.id
_entity.type
_entity.pdbx_description
1 polymer ?
#
loop_
_entity_poly.entity_id
_entity_poly.type
_entity_poly.pdbx_seq_one_letter_code
_entity_poly.pdbx_strand_id
1 'polypeptide(L)' 'MLEPSDNPIASNYMNALHESGLAAITFGVPDVRAEYERLLAAGVTFQGEPSEDPFGVSAVFDDGCGNFVQLHQD' A
#
# COMPACT_ATOMS: atom_id res chain seq x y z
N MET A 1 9.80 6.80 -2.49
CA MET A 1 8.93 7.96 -2.73
C MET A 1 8.45 7.94 -4.18
N LEU A 2 7.14 7.84 -4.38
CA LEU A 2 6.53 7.70 -5.71
C LEU A 2 6.64 8.99 -6.54
N GLU A 3 6.44 10.16 -5.93
CA GLU A 3 6.75 11.47 -6.53
C GLU A 3 7.40 12.43 -5.51
N PRO A 4 8.27 13.37 -5.95
CA PRO A 4 8.80 14.43 -5.10
C PRO A 4 7.72 15.32 -4.48
N SER A 5 7.64 15.33 -3.16
CA SER A 5 6.69 16.15 -2.39
C SER A 5 7.02 17.65 -2.39
N ASP A 6 8.13 18.08 -2.99
CA ASP A 6 8.52 19.50 -3.11
C ASP A 6 7.63 20.27 -4.11
N ASN A 7 6.88 19.55 -4.96
CA ASN A 7 5.88 20.14 -5.84
C ASN A 7 4.50 20.15 -5.15
N PRO A 8 3.83 21.30 -5.02
CA PRO A 8 2.50 21.40 -4.40
C PRO A 8 1.43 20.48 -5.01
N ILE A 9 1.53 20.16 -6.30
CA ILE A 9 0.59 19.26 -6.97
C ILE A 9 0.76 17.84 -6.43
N ALA A 10 2.02 17.36 -6.37
CA ALA A 10 2.35 16.04 -5.88
C ALA A 10 2.02 15.89 -4.40
N SER A 11 2.39 16.89 -3.57
CA SER A 11 2.10 16.86 -2.13
C SER A 11 0.59 16.85 -1.84
N ASN A 12 -0.19 17.65 -2.56
CA ASN A 12 -1.65 17.71 -2.36
C ASN A 12 -2.31 16.37 -2.71
N TYR A 13 -1.89 15.75 -3.82
CA TYR A 13 -2.41 14.44 -4.22
C TYR A 13 -2.05 13.35 -3.23
N MET A 14 -0.77 13.25 -2.86
CA MET A 14 -0.26 12.30 -1.87
C MET A 14 -1.00 12.40 -0.53
N ASN A 15 -1.09 13.62 0.02
CA ASN A 15 -1.75 13.86 1.30
C ASN A 15 -3.24 13.50 1.23
N ALA A 16 -3.94 13.87 0.16
CA ALA A 16 -5.37 13.58 0.00
C ALA A 16 -5.66 12.08 -0.06
N LEU A 17 -4.83 11.29 -0.75
CA LEU A 17 -4.95 9.84 -0.77
C LEU A 17 -4.69 9.23 0.61
N HIS A 18 -3.60 9.64 1.25
CA HIS A 18 -3.21 9.13 2.56
C HIS A 18 -4.26 9.44 3.64
N GLU A 19 -4.76 10.68 3.70
CA GLU A 19 -5.84 11.09 4.62
C GLU A 19 -7.15 10.32 4.35
N SER A 20 -7.39 9.92 3.10
CA SER A 20 -8.56 9.13 2.71
C SER A 20 -8.36 7.62 2.91
N GLY A 21 -7.19 7.17 3.36
CA GLY A 21 -6.86 5.75 3.50
C GLY A 21 -6.75 5.00 2.16
N LEU A 22 -6.58 5.72 1.05
CA LEU A 22 -6.53 5.14 -0.29
C LEU A 22 -5.09 4.78 -0.66
N ALA A 23 -4.92 3.60 -1.27
CA ALA A 23 -3.65 3.20 -1.84
C ALA A 23 -3.30 4.10 -3.05
N ALA A 24 -2.07 4.59 -3.08
CA ALA A 24 -1.55 5.35 -4.22
C ALA A 24 -1.16 4.46 -5.39
N ILE A 25 -0.83 3.20 -5.11
CA ILE A 25 -0.43 2.21 -6.10
C ILE A 25 -0.79 0.79 -5.66
N THR A 26 -1.13 -0.04 -6.64
CA THR A 26 -1.40 -1.47 -6.44
C THR A 26 -0.37 -2.29 -7.22
N PHE A 27 0.25 -3.27 -6.55
CA PHE A 27 1.12 -4.26 -7.16
C PHE A 27 0.45 -5.63 -7.20
N GLY A 28 0.40 -6.23 -8.38
CA GLY A 28 0.02 -7.64 -8.54
C GLY A 28 1.14 -8.55 -8.06
N VAL A 29 0.83 -9.50 -7.18
CA VAL A 29 1.77 -10.49 -6.65
C VAL A 29 1.15 -11.90 -6.71
N PRO A 30 1.97 -12.95 -6.85
CA PRO A 30 1.44 -14.32 -6.95
C PRO A 30 0.92 -14.87 -5.61
N ASP A 31 1.38 -14.35 -4.47
CA ASP A 31 0.94 -14.74 -3.13
C ASP A 31 1.01 -13.54 -2.18
N VAL A 32 -0.15 -12.94 -1.87
CA VAL A 32 -0.22 -11.79 -0.95
C VAL A 32 0.13 -12.17 0.47
N ARG A 33 -0.21 -13.39 0.92
CA ARG A 33 0.02 -13.81 2.31
C ARG A 33 1.50 -14.06 2.57
N ALA A 34 2.20 -14.68 1.62
CA ALA A 34 3.65 -14.84 1.70
C ALA A 34 4.38 -13.49 1.72
N GLU A 35 3.98 -12.53 0.88
CA GLU A 35 4.58 -11.19 0.88
C GLU A 35 4.25 -10.39 2.14
N TYR A 36 3.03 -10.54 2.67
CA TYR A 36 2.66 -9.96 3.96
C TYR A 36 3.60 -10.43 5.08
N GLU A 37 3.82 -11.75 5.22
CA GLU A 37 4.73 -12.28 6.24
C GLU A 37 6.18 -11.80 6.04
N ARG A 38 6.67 -11.82 4.79
CA ARG A 38 8.03 -11.38 4.46
C ARG A 38 8.25 -9.90 4.80
N LEU A 39 7.28 -9.05 4.48
CA LEU A 39 7.36 -7.61 4.72
C LEU A 39 7.15 -7.27 6.20
N LEU A 40 6.24 -7.97 6.89
CA LEU A 40 6.06 -7.84 8.33
C LEU A 40 7.35 -8.19 9.09
N ALA A 41 8.03 -9.27 8.70
CA ALA A 41 9.33 -9.65 9.26
C ALA A 41 10.44 -8.62 8.95
N ALA A 42 10.31 -7.85 7.87
CA ALA A 42 11.21 -6.76 7.52
C ALA A 42 10.87 -5.43 8.22
N GLY A 43 9.82 -5.39 9.05
CA GLY A 43 9.41 -4.21 9.82
C GLY A 43 8.43 -3.28 9.10
N VAL A 44 7.79 -3.74 8.02
CA VAL A 44 6.73 -2.97 7.34
C VAL A 44 5.45 -2.97 8.16
N THR A 45 4.80 -1.81 8.24
CA THR A 45 3.53 -1.63 8.96
C THR A 45 2.35 -1.76 7.99
N PHE A 46 1.46 -2.71 8.27
CA PHE A 46 0.22 -2.90 7.52
C PHE A 46 -0.97 -2.23 8.20
N GLN A 47 -1.95 -1.80 7.41
CA GLN A 47 -3.24 -1.32 7.92
C GLN A 47 -4.08 -2.47 8.51
N GLY A 48 -3.83 -3.70 8.06
CA GLY A 48 -4.50 -4.91 8.52
C GLY A 48 -3.87 -6.17 7.92
N GLU A 49 -4.33 -7.33 8.39
CA GLU A 49 -3.98 -8.62 7.78
C GLU A 49 -4.56 -8.73 6.36
N PRO A 50 -4.01 -9.61 5.49
CA PRO A 50 -4.56 -9.85 4.17
C PRO A 50 -6.05 -10.23 4.23
N SER A 51 -6.86 -9.53 3.45
CA SER A 51 -8.30 -9.78 3.30
C SER A 51 -8.61 -10.40 1.94
N GLU A 52 -9.63 -11.25 1.91
CA GLU A 52 -10.08 -11.94 0.69
C GLU A 52 -11.52 -11.54 0.38
N ASP A 53 -11.77 -11.20 -0.88
CA ASP A 53 -13.08 -10.83 -1.41
C ASP A 53 -13.29 -11.46 -2.81
N PRO A 54 -14.44 -11.27 -3.47
CA PRO A 54 -14.70 -11.86 -4.78
C PRO A 54 -13.73 -11.47 -5.91
N PHE A 55 -12.92 -10.44 -5.71
CA PHE A 55 -11.91 -9.95 -6.66
C PHE A 55 -10.50 -10.46 -6.35
N GLY A 56 -10.31 -11.20 -5.26
CA GLY A 56 -9.03 -11.82 -4.90
C GLY A 56 -8.60 -11.52 -3.47
N VAL A 57 -7.30 -11.62 -3.22
CA VAL A 57 -6.67 -11.34 -1.93
C VAL A 57 -5.94 -10.01 -2.00
N SER A 58 -6.02 -9.20 -0.94
CA SER A 58 -5.29 -7.93 -0.86
C SER A 58 -4.78 -7.62 0.53
N ALA A 59 -3.71 -6.84 0.60
CA ALA A 59 -3.16 -6.29 1.84
C ALA A 59 -2.59 -4.88 1.58
N VAL A 60 -2.81 -3.95 2.51
CA VAL A 60 -2.37 -2.56 2.37
C VAL A 60 -1.36 -2.19 3.45
N PHE A 61 -0.25 -1.56 3.06
CA PHE A 61 0.81 -1.13 3.96
C PHE A 61 1.28 0.30 3.72
N ASP A 62 1.93 0.89 4.72
CA ASP A 62 2.55 2.21 4.67
C ASP A 62 3.98 2.10 4.11
N ASP A 63 4.32 2.88 3.08
CA ASP A 63 5.64 2.91 2.45
C ASP A 63 6.70 3.73 3.22
N GLY A 64 6.31 4.36 4.33
CA GLY A 64 7.14 5.25 5.16
C GLY A 64 7.42 6.62 4.53
N CYS A 65 6.85 6.89 3.36
CA CYS A 65 7.02 8.12 2.59
C CYS A 65 5.69 8.87 2.40
N GLY A 66 4.63 8.49 3.13
CA GLY A 66 3.32 9.12 3.05
C GLY A 66 2.37 8.50 2.02
N ASN A 67 2.64 7.28 1.54
CA ASN A 67 1.73 6.56 0.65
C ASN A 67 1.34 5.21 1.24
N PHE A 68 0.09 4.83 0.99
CA PHE A 68 -0.32 3.44 1.10
C PHE A 68 -0.07 2.69 -0.19
N VAL A 69 0.36 1.44 -0.07
CA VAL A 69 0.61 0.51 -1.16
C VAL A 69 -0.26 -0.72 -0.96
N GLN A 70 -0.99 -1.12 -2.00
CA GLN A 70 -1.77 -2.35 -2.00
C GLN A 70 -1.01 -3.47 -2.71
N LEU A 71 -0.91 -4.63 -2.07
CA LEU A 71 -0.61 -5.89 -2.74
C LEU A 71 -1.93 -6.55 -3.14
N HIS A 72 -1.98 -7.11 -4.34
CA HIS A 72 -3.16 -7.80 -4.84
C HIS A 72 -2.78 -9.11 -5.53
N GLN A 73 -3.60 -10.12 -5.33
CA GLN A 73 -3.53 -11.42 -5.99
C GLN A 73 -4.95 -11.75 -6.45
N ASP A 74 -5.11 -11.98 -7.75
CA ASP A 74 -6.38 -12.40 -8.37
C ASP A 74 -6.85 -13.77 -7.87
#